data_AF-A0A661KA34-F1
#
_entry.id   AF-A0A661KA34-F1
#
_cell.length_a   1.000
_cell.length_b   1.000
_cell.length_c   1.000
_cell.angle_alpha   90.00
_cell.angle_beta   90.00
_cell.angle_gamma   90.00
#
_symmetry.space_group_name_H-M   'P 1'
#
loop_
_entity.id
_entity.type
_entity.pdbx_description
1 polymer ?
#
loop_
_entity_poly.entity_id
_entity_poly.type
_entity_poly.pdbx_seq_one_letter_code
_entity_poly.pdbx_strand_id
1 'polypeptide(L)'
;MIERLFRLKEKGTDIKTEVMAGVTTFMTMAYIIFVNPAILSKAGMDFGAVMVATILASGITTILMGLWVNYPFALAPGMGLNAYFTYTVVMQMGYSWQVALGAVFISGICFLLLTFLKVRQLIIYAIPDSLKLATAAGIGLFIALIGLKEANIIVAHPATLVSLGKLSNPSAYMTVLGLVFIGVLLGRGIKGAVLWGIALNWILGLLLGFSKFQGIFSMPPDISPIFLQLDIKGALKIGFVDIIFAFLFVDLFDTTGTLVGVAHQGGFTDEKGGFPKMDRALTVDAVGTVLGSMLGTSTVTTYVESGAGVAVGGKTGLT
;
A
#
# COMPACT_ATOMS: atom_id res chain seq x y z
N MET A 1 28.03 14.30 -7.98
CA MET A 1 26.93 13.77 -8.82
C MET A 1 25.61 13.71 -8.04
N ILE A 2 25.55 13.00 -6.91
CA ILE A 2 24.36 12.89 -6.03
C ILE A 2 23.82 14.27 -5.62
N GLU A 3 24.68 15.19 -5.17
CA GLU A 3 24.32 16.57 -4.83
C GLU A 3 23.56 17.31 -5.95
N ARG A 4 24.03 17.20 -7.20
CA ARG A 4 23.42 17.89 -8.35
C ARG A 4 22.11 17.24 -8.79
N LEU A 5 21.99 15.92 -8.63
CA LEU A 5 20.80 15.18 -9.02
C LEU A 5 19.63 15.44 -8.06
N PHE A 6 19.88 15.36 -6.75
CA PHE A 6 18.84 15.51 -5.72
C PHE A 6 18.74 16.91 -5.13
N ARG A 7 19.71 17.80 -5.42
CA ARG A 7 19.74 19.19 -4.96
C ARG A 7 19.67 19.31 -3.44
N LEU A 8 20.52 18.54 -2.74
CA LEU A 8 20.45 18.37 -1.29
C LEU A 8 20.62 19.70 -0.54
N LYS A 9 21.60 20.52 -0.93
CA LYS A 9 21.81 21.86 -0.35
C LYS A 9 20.65 22.81 -0.58
N GLU A 10 20.04 22.81 -1.76
CA GLU A 10 18.87 23.65 -2.07
C GLU A 10 17.68 23.28 -1.19
N LYS A 11 17.55 21.99 -0.84
CA LYS A 11 16.48 21.47 0.01
C LYS A 11 16.84 21.45 1.51
N GLY A 12 18.05 21.88 1.88
CA GLY A 12 18.52 21.92 3.26
C GLY A 12 18.53 20.54 3.92
N THR A 13 19.16 19.57 3.28
CA THR A 13 19.36 18.19 3.77
C THR A 13 20.78 17.69 3.41
N ASP A 14 21.16 16.54 3.95
CA ASP A 14 22.43 15.87 3.68
C ASP A 14 22.24 14.36 3.44
N ILE A 15 23.28 13.69 2.92
CA ILE A 15 23.22 12.27 2.57
C ILE A 15 22.88 11.39 3.79
N LYS A 16 23.40 11.74 4.97
CA LYS A 16 23.18 10.95 6.18
C LYS A 16 21.72 11.01 6.60
N THR A 17 21.13 12.20 6.55
CA THR A 17 19.72 12.46 6.84
C THR A 17 18.82 11.70 5.86
N GLU A 18 19.10 11.78 4.56
CA GLU A 18 18.31 11.09 3.54
C GLU A 18 18.40 9.56 3.68
N VAL A 19 19.58 8.99 3.91
CA VAL A 19 19.73 7.54 4.13
C VAL A 19 18.97 7.09 5.39
N MET A 20 19.04 7.86 6.48
CA MET A 20 18.29 7.56 7.70
C MET A 20 16.78 7.69 7.50
N ALA A 21 16.34 8.66 6.69
CA ALA A 21 14.94 8.80 6.29
C ALA A 21 14.49 7.59 5.47
N GLY A 22 15.30 7.13 4.51
CA GLY A 22 15.00 5.98 3.66
C GLY A 22 14.87 4.69 4.45
N VAL A 23 15.82 4.43 5.35
CA VAL A 23 15.75 3.29 6.28
C VAL A 23 14.52 3.41 7.19
N THR A 24 14.18 4.62 7.64
CA THR A 24 12.98 4.83 8.48
C THR A 24 11.71 4.50 7.70
N THR A 25 11.56 5.02 6.48
CA THR A 25 10.42 4.74 5.60
C THR A 25 10.33 3.26 5.25
N PHE A 26 11.45 2.62 4.92
CA PHE A 26 11.49 1.19 4.64
C PHE A 26 10.99 0.39 5.85
N MET A 27 11.49 0.69 7.05
CA MET A 27 11.10 -0.03 8.28
C MET A 27 9.62 0.16 8.65
N THR A 28 9.02 1.30 8.29
CA THR A 28 7.59 1.54 8.53
C THR A 28 6.70 0.87 7.50
N MET A 29 7.14 0.75 6.24
CA MET A 29 6.36 0.13 5.17
C MET A 29 6.63 -1.37 4.93
N ALA A 30 7.72 -1.93 5.46
CA ALA A 30 8.21 -3.28 5.14
C ALA A 30 7.19 -4.40 5.39
N TYR A 31 6.18 -4.18 6.24
CA TYR A 31 5.10 -5.14 6.45
C TYR A 31 4.37 -5.51 5.14
N ILE A 32 4.36 -4.61 4.14
CA ILE A 32 3.65 -4.84 2.88
C ILE A 32 4.16 -6.05 2.11
N ILE A 33 5.44 -6.41 2.33
CA ILE A 33 6.10 -7.59 1.75
C ILE A 33 5.32 -8.87 2.07
N PHE A 34 4.65 -8.92 3.23
CA PHE A 34 3.89 -10.10 3.67
C PHE A 34 2.39 -9.87 3.64
N VAL A 35 1.94 -8.65 3.94
CA VAL A 35 0.52 -8.35 4.07
C VAL A 35 -0.20 -8.33 2.72
N ASN A 36 0.39 -7.73 1.68
CA ASN A 36 -0.25 -7.72 0.36
C ASN A 36 -0.36 -9.14 -0.23
N PRO A 37 0.69 -9.98 -0.21
CA PRO A 37 0.57 -11.38 -0.62
C PRO A 37 -0.43 -12.17 0.19
N ALA A 38 -0.52 -11.97 1.51
CA ALA A 38 -1.50 -12.65 2.36
C ALA A 38 -2.96 -12.28 2.02
N ILE A 39 -3.20 -11.07 1.51
CA ILE A 39 -4.53 -10.63 1.07
C ILE A 39 -4.82 -11.16 -0.33
N LEU A 40 -3.91 -11.00 -1.28
CA LEU A 40 -4.12 -11.43 -2.67
C LEU A 40 -4.12 -12.96 -2.82
N SER A 41 -3.43 -13.71 -1.94
CA SER A 41 -3.48 -15.17 -1.97
C SER A 41 -4.86 -15.74 -1.68
N LYS A 42 -5.72 -15.00 -0.95
CA LYS A 42 -7.11 -15.39 -0.71
C LYS A 42 -7.99 -15.28 -1.96
N ALA A 43 -7.58 -14.45 -2.93
CA ALA A 43 -8.18 -14.41 -4.25
C ALA A 43 -7.76 -15.60 -5.13
N GLY A 44 -6.89 -16.48 -4.63
CA GLY A 44 -6.35 -17.64 -5.36
C GLY A 44 -5.03 -17.38 -6.08
N MET A 45 -4.34 -16.28 -5.76
CA MET A 45 -3.02 -15.97 -6.32
C MET A 45 -1.90 -16.67 -5.53
N ASP A 46 -0.78 -16.99 -6.19
CA ASP A 46 0.37 -17.58 -5.51
C ASP A 46 1.05 -16.56 -4.57
N PHE A 47 1.22 -16.94 -3.30
CA PHE A 47 1.78 -16.04 -2.27
C PHE A 47 3.22 -15.62 -2.59
N GLY A 48 4.06 -16.56 -3.05
CA GLY A 48 5.46 -16.28 -3.36
C GLY A 48 5.59 -15.37 -4.57
N ALA A 49 4.84 -15.65 -5.63
CA ALA A 49 4.81 -14.84 -6.84
C ALA A 49 4.34 -13.41 -6.53
N VAL A 50 3.26 -13.25 -5.75
CA VAL A 50 2.73 -11.92 -5.37
C VAL A 50 3.71 -11.16 -4.48
N MET A 51 4.44 -11.85 -3.60
CA MET A 51 5.51 -11.24 -2.80
C MET A 51 6.57 -10.61 -3.70
N VAL A 52 7.06 -11.37 -4.70
CA VAL A 52 8.04 -10.87 -5.65
C VAL A 52 7.47 -9.71 -6.47
N ALA A 53 6.23 -9.83 -6.98
CA ALA A 53 5.56 -8.76 -7.70
C ALA A 53 5.41 -7.49 -6.86
N THR A 54 5.07 -7.63 -5.57
CA THR A 54 4.94 -6.53 -4.61
C THR A 54 6.27 -5.81 -4.42
N ILE A 55 7.36 -6.55 -4.20
CA ILE A 55 8.70 -5.99 -4.00
C ILE A 55 9.16 -5.28 -5.28
N LEU A 56 9.02 -5.92 -6.45
CA LEU A 56 9.45 -5.36 -7.72
C LEU A 56 8.66 -4.11 -8.08
N ALA A 57 7.33 -4.17 -8.01
CA ALA A 57 6.47 -3.03 -8.31
C ALA A 57 6.82 -1.85 -7.38
N SER A 58 6.81 -2.06 -6.06
CA SER A 58 7.11 -1.02 -5.08
C SER A 58 8.51 -0.43 -5.25
N GLY A 59 9.51 -1.28 -5.49
CA GLY A 59 10.89 -0.87 -5.68
C GLY A 59 11.07 -0.02 -6.93
N ILE A 60 10.56 -0.48 -8.08
CA ILE A 60 10.66 0.24 -9.35
C ILE A 60 9.95 1.59 -9.27
N THR A 61 8.75 1.64 -8.68
CA THR A 61 7.95 2.87 -8.58
C THR A 61 8.54 3.86 -7.60
N THR A 62 9.05 3.39 -6.47
CA THR A 62 9.73 4.25 -5.48
C THR A 62 11.02 4.82 -6.06
N ILE A 63 11.82 4.02 -6.77
CA ILE A 63 13.02 4.50 -7.48
C ILE A 63 12.63 5.55 -8.53
N LEU A 64 11.55 5.34 -9.28
CA LEU A 64 11.07 6.29 -10.27
C LEU A 64 10.63 7.61 -9.62
N MET A 65 9.95 7.56 -8.48
CA MET A 65 9.57 8.75 -7.70
C MET A 65 10.82 9.52 -7.23
N GLY A 66 11.81 8.80 -6.72
CA GLY A 66 13.05 9.38 -6.24
C GLY A 66 13.86 10.04 -7.36
N LEU A 67 14.10 9.34 -8.47
CA LEU A 67 14.97 9.82 -9.55
C LEU A 67 14.30 10.88 -10.44
N TRP A 68 13.02 10.71 -10.77
CA TRP A 68 12.35 11.58 -11.76
C TRP A 68 11.66 12.79 -11.11
N VAL A 69 11.01 12.58 -9.97
CA VAL A 69 10.27 13.64 -9.28
C VAL A 69 11.16 14.33 -8.24
N ASN A 70 12.03 13.55 -7.60
CA ASN A 70 12.89 13.97 -6.48
C ASN A 70 12.05 14.32 -5.24
N TYR A 71 11.22 13.38 -4.79
CA TYR A 71 10.51 13.43 -3.51
C TYR A 71 10.74 12.16 -2.67
N PRO A 72 10.72 12.26 -1.34
CA PRO A 72 10.92 11.15 -0.40
C PRO A 72 9.64 10.31 -0.21
N PHE A 73 8.90 10.07 -1.30
CA PHE A 73 7.62 9.37 -1.25
C PHE A 73 7.83 7.94 -1.72
N ALA A 74 7.59 6.99 -0.82
CA ALA A 74 7.56 5.58 -1.16
C ALA A 74 6.21 5.19 -1.75
N LEU A 75 6.25 4.26 -2.70
CA LEU A 75 5.07 3.73 -3.36
C LEU A 75 5.03 2.22 -3.21
N ALA A 76 3.86 1.69 -2.89
CA ALA A 76 3.59 0.26 -2.76
C ALA A 76 2.10 -0.04 -2.98
N PRO A 77 1.68 -1.31 -3.07
CA PRO A 77 0.28 -1.67 -3.28
C PRO A 77 -0.66 -1.15 -2.21
N GLY A 78 -1.63 -0.30 -2.56
CA GLY A 78 -2.54 0.36 -1.62
C GLY A 78 -3.40 -0.63 -0.84
N MET A 79 -3.41 -0.48 0.48
CA MET A 79 -4.09 -1.42 1.39
C MET A 79 -5.62 -1.40 1.26
N GLY A 80 -6.21 -0.26 0.90
CA GLY A 80 -7.65 -0.21 0.58
C GLY A 80 -7.96 -0.94 -0.72
N LEU A 81 -7.07 -0.79 -1.71
CA LEU A 81 -7.25 -1.27 -3.07
C LEU A 81 -7.04 -2.78 -3.16
N ASN A 82 -6.07 -3.34 -2.44
CA ASN A 82 -5.89 -4.79 -2.35
C ASN A 82 -7.06 -5.49 -1.62
N ALA A 83 -7.63 -4.84 -0.60
CA ALA A 83 -8.77 -5.37 0.13
C ALA A 83 -10.04 -5.33 -0.73
N TYR A 84 -10.28 -4.22 -1.44
CA TYR A 84 -11.38 -4.14 -2.40
C TYR A 84 -11.25 -5.18 -3.51
N PHE A 85 -10.05 -5.33 -4.08
CA PHE A 85 -9.72 -6.36 -5.08
C PHE A 85 -10.08 -7.77 -4.59
N THR A 86 -9.54 -8.20 -3.45
CA THR A 86 -9.72 -9.57 -2.98
C THR A 86 -11.13 -9.82 -2.48
N TYR A 87 -11.59 -9.02 -1.52
CA TYR A 87 -12.79 -9.37 -0.75
C TYR A 87 -14.07 -8.98 -1.49
N THR A 88 -14.05 -7.89 -2.27
CA THR A 88 -15.23 -7.42 -2.99
C THR A 88 -15.27 -8.01 -4.40
N VAL A 89 -14.28 -7.70 -5.23
CA VAL A 89 -14.32 -8.06 -6.66
C VAL A 89 -14.18 -9.57 -6.87
N VAL A 90 -13.20 -10.20 -6.21
CA VAL A 90 -12.95 -11.64 -6.42
C VAL A 90 -13.91 -12.49 -5.57
N MET A 91 -13.95 -12.28 -4.26
CA MET A 91 -14.70 -13.17 -3.37
C MET A 91 -16.21 -12.91 -3.37
N GLN A 92 -16.65 -11.65 -3.22
CA GLN A 92 -18.08 -11.34 -3.10
C GLN A 92 -18.79 -11.31 -4.45
N MET A 93 -18.17 -10.72 -5.48
CA MET A 93 -18.76 -10.64 -6.83
C MET A 93 -18.43 -11.86 -7.70
N GLY A 94 -17.49 -12.71 -7.27
CA GLY A 94 -17.19 -13.99 -7.93
C GLY A 94 -16.36 -13.89 -9.20
N TYR A 95 -15.70 -12.76 -9.46
CA TYR A 95 -14.83 -12.60 -10.63
C TYR A 95 -13.47 -13.24 -10.40
N SER A 96 -12.78 -13.62 -11.48
CA SER A 96 -11.41 -14.11 -11.37
C SER A 96 -10.44 -12.97 -11.10
N TRP A 97 -9.35 -13.28 -10.40
CA TRP A 97 -8.30 -12.30 -10.09
C TRP A 97 -7.63 -11.75 -11.36
N GLN A 98 -7.59 -12.53 -12.45
CA GLN A 98 -7.09 -12.07 -13.76
C GLN A 98 -7.93 -10.91 -14.31
N VAL A 99 -9.26 -11.04 -14.23
CA VAL A 99 -10.17 -9.98 -14.70
C VAL A 99 -10.08 -8.77 -13.78
N ALA A 100 -9.97 -8.99 -12.46
CA ALA A 100 -9.73 -7.91 -11.51
C ALA A 100 -8.40 -7.16 -11.79
N LEU A 101 -7.32 -7.86 -12.14
CA LEU A 101 -6.06 -7.23 -12.56
C LEU A 101 -6.24 -6.44 -13.86
N GLY A 102 -7.03 -6.95 -14.80
CA GLY A 102 -7.42 -6.22 -16.02
C GLY A 102 -8.14 -4.90 -15.69
N ALA A 103 -9.03 -4.90 -14.69
CA ALA A 103 -9.70 -3.69 -14.24
C ALA A 103 -8.74 -2.69 -13.57
N VAL A 104 -7.80 -3.17 -12.75
CA VAL A 104 -6.74 -2.32 -12.17
C VAL A 104 -5.86 -1.71 -13.26
N PHE A 105 -5.49 -2.49 -14.28
CA PHE A 105 -4.71 -2.01 -15.43
C PHE A 105 -5.44 -0.91 -16.20
N ILE A 106 -6.72 -1.11 -16.53
CA ILE A 106 -7.55 -0.10 -17.21
C ILE A 106 -7.70 1.14 -16.33
N SER A 107 -7.93 0.97 -15.02
CA SER A 107 -7.98 2.08 -14.07
C SER A 107 -6.68 2.89 -14.08
N GLY A 108 -5.52 2.23 -14.07
CA GLY A 108 -4.21 2.88 -14.20
C GLY A 108 -4.03 3.66 -15.50
N ILE A 109 -4.50 3.12 -16.63
CA ILE A 109 -4.52 3.85 -17.91
C ILE A 109 -5.44 5.06 -17.83
N CYS A 110 -6.64 4.92 -17.30
CA CYS A 110 -7.56 6.02 -17.08
C CYS A 110 -6.92 7.10 -16.20
N PHE A 111 -6.18 6.72 -15.16
CA PHE A 111 -5.43 7.68 -14.33
C PHE A 111 -4.34 8.41 -15.07
N LEU A 112 -3.57 7.71 -15.91
CA LEU A 112 -2.58 8.36 -16.76
C LEU A 112 -3.25 9.40 -17.65
N LEU A 113 -4.36 9.03 -18.31
CA LEU A 113 -5.14 9.95 -19.15
C LEU A 113 -5.66 11.15 -18.36
N LEU A 114 -6.27 10.94 -17.19
CA LEU A 114 -6.78 12.01 -16.34
C LEU A 114 -5.67 12.92 -15.81
N THR A 115 -4.48 12.38 -15.58
CA THR A 115 -3.30 13.14 -15.16
C THR A 115 -2.78 14.02 -16.30
N PHE A 116 -2.69 13.48 -17.52
CA PHE A 116 -2.31 14.27 -18.71
C PHE A 116 -3.32 15.37 -19.04
N LEU A 117 -4.61 15.11 -18.86
CA LEU A 117 -5.67 16.09 -19.05
C LEU A 117 -5.77 17.11 -17.90
N LYS A 118 -4.91 17.02 -16.87
CA LYS A 118 -4.92 17.84 -15.64
C LYS A 118 -6.24 17.83 -14.87
N VAL A 119 -7.11 16.85 -15.16
CA VAL A 119 -8.40 16.69 -14.47
C VAL A 119 -8.18 16.19 -13.04
N ARG A 120 -7.15 15.36 -12.81
CA ARG A 120 -6.85 14.81 -11.47
C ARG A 120 -6.69 15.90 -10.43
N GLN A 121 -5.95 16.97 -10.74
CA GLN A 121 -5.74 18.09 -9.81
C GLN A 121 -7.04 18.83 -9.52
N LEU A 122 -7.87 19.07 -10.55
CA LEU A 122 -9.17 19.72 -10.38
C LEU A 122 -10.11 18.91 -9.48
N ILE A 123 -10.12 17.58 -9.63
CA ILE A 123 -10.93 16.71 -8.76
C ILE A 123 -10.44 16.80 -7.31
N ILE A 124 -9.13 16.82 -7.07
CA ILE A 124 -8.55 16.97 -5.73
C ILE A 124 -9.02 18.25 -5.04
N TYR A 125 -9.03 19.37 -5.76
CA TYR A 125 -9.49 20.67 -5.25
C TYR A 125 -11.01 20.73 -5.08
N ALA A 126 -11.77 19.96 -5.87
CA ALA A 126 -13.23 19.95 -5.81
C ALA A 126 -13.78 19.08 -4.67
N ILE A 127 -13.03 18.07 -4.23
CA ILE A 127 -13.45 17.17 -3.16
C ILE A 127 -13.31 17.87 -1.80
N PRO A 128 -14.39 17.99 -1.00
CA PRO A 128 -14.34 18.48 0.37
C PRO A 128 -13.45 17.59 1.26
N ASP A 129 -12.69 18.21 2.16
CA ASP A 129 -11.79 17.47 3.05
C ASP A 129 -12.54 16.47 3.96
N SER A 130 -13.80 16.77 4.30
CA SER A 130 -14.66 15.82 5.03
C SER A 130 -14.86 14.49 4.28
N LEU A 131 -15.00 14.51 2.95
CA LEU A 131 -15.09 13.28 2.14
C LEU A 131 -13.75 12.56 2.07
N LYS A 132 -12.63 13.29 1.94
CA LYS A 132 -11.29 12.67 1.95
C LYS A 132 -11.04 11.92 3.25
N LEU A 133 -11.33 12.57 4.38
CA LEU A 133 -11.17 12.00 5.72
C LEU A 133 -12.13 10.83 5.97
N ALA A 134 -13.40 10.94 5.54
CA ALA A 134 -14.39 9.87 5.69
C ALA A 134 -14.01 8.60 4.91
N THR A 135 -13.52 8.75 3.67
CA THR A 135 -13.06 7.62 2.85
C THR A 135 -11.87 6.91 3.50
N ALA A 136 -10.87 7.67 3.99
CA ALA A 136 -9.73 7.09 4.71
C ALA A 136 -10.16 6.34 5.98
N ALA A 137 -11.05 6.94 6.80
CA ALA A 137 -11.57 6.31 8.01
C ALA A 137 -12.37 5.03 7.70
N GLY A 138 -13.22 5.06 6.66
CA GLY A 138 -14.01 3.90 6.24
C GLY A 138 -13.16 2.73 5.77
N ILE A 139 -12.15 3.00 4.92
CA ILE A 139 -11.19 1.99 4.45
C ILE A 139 -10.40 1.40 5.63
N GLY A 140 -9.94 2.25 6.56
CA GLY A 140 -9.21 1.82 7.75
C GLY A 140 -10.04 0.90 8.66
N LEU A 141 -11.29 1.27 8.93
CA LEU A 141 -12.22 0.44 9.72
C LEU A 141 -12.54 -0.88 9.03
N PHE A 142 -12.68 -0.88 7.69
CA PHE A 142 -12.91 -2.09 6.91
C PHE A 142 -11.72 -3.05 6.97
N ILE A 143 -10.50 -2.55 6.80
CA ILE A 143 -9.27 -3.36 6.91
C ILE A 143 -9.09 -3.87 8.35
N ALA A 144 -9.39 -3.05 9.36
CA ALA A 144 -9.33 -3.46 10.76
C ALA A 144 -10.31 -4.62 11.03
N LEU A 145 -11.55 -4.54 10.52
CA LEU A 145 -12.53 -5.61 10.64
C LEU A 145 -12.04 -6.91 9.99
N ILE A 146 -11.45 -6.82 8.80
CA ILE A 146 -10.84 -7.97 8.11
C ILE A 146 -9.72 -8.57 8.97
N GLY A 147 -8.81 -7.74 9.50
CA GLY A 147 -7.73 -8.20 10.37
C GLY A 147 -8.23 -8.94 11.62
N LEU A 148 -9.27 -8.41 12.28
CA LEU A 148 -9.90 -9.04 13.43
C LEU A 148 -10.59 -10.36 13.08
N LYS A 149 -11.18 -10.46 11.89
CA LYS A 149 -11.78 -11.70 11.37
C LYS A 149 -10.71 -12.77 11.12
N GLU A 150 -9.61 -12.41 10.49
CA GLU A 150 -8.49 -13.33 10.21
C GLU A 150 -7.79 -13.81 11.49
N ALA A 151 -7.70 -12.93 12.48
CA ALA A 151 -7.22 -13.28 13.81
C ALA A 151 -8.17 -14.21 14.58
N ASN A 152 -9.37 -14.50 14.06
CA ASN A 152 -10.43 -15.23 14.75
C ASN A 152 -10.91 -14.53 16.05
N ILE A 153 -10.68 -13.20 16.15
CA ILE A 153 -11.21 -12.37 17.23
C ILE A 153 -12.68 -12.05 16.96
N ILE A 154 -13.03 -11.83 15.70
CA ILE A 154 -14.41 -11.64 15.23
C ILE A 154 -14.83 -12.83 14.37
N VAL A 155 -16.03 -13.34 14.60
CA VAL A 155 -16.68 -14.37 13.77
C VAL A 155 -18.04 -13.89 13.27
N ALA A 156 -18.48 -14.42 12.13
CA ALA A 156 -19.79 -14.10 11.60
C ALA A 156 -20.89 -14.69 12.50
N HIS A 157 -21.92 -13.90 12.77
CA HIS A 157 -23.09 -14.34 13.51
C HIS A 157 -24.37 -14.06 12.70
N PRO A 158 -25.29 -15.02 12.56
CA PRO A 158 -26.43 -14.89 11.67
C PRO A 158 -27.37 -13.73 12.00
N ALA A 159 -27.43 -13.30 13.27
CA ALA A 159 -28.31 -12.20 13.70
C ALA A 159 -27.64 -10.82 13.78
N THR A 160 -26.32 -10.78 14.01
CA THR A 160 -25.59 -9.53 14.30
C THR A 160 -24.47 -9.25 13.31
N LEU A 161 -24.24 -10.15 12.34
CA LEU A 161 -23.12 -10.19 11.40
C LEU A 161 -21.73 -10.32 12.05
N VAL A 162 -21.59 -9.96 13.32
CA VAL A 162 -20.35 -9.93 14.11
C VAL A 162 -20.63 -10.53 15.50
N SER A 163 -19.76 -11.42 15.96
CA SER A 163 -19.69 -11.93 17.33
C SER A 163 -18.25 -12.13 17.75
N LEU A 164 -17.99 -12.21 19.05
CA LEU A 164 -16.68 -12.53 19.60
C LEU A 164 -16.32 -14.00 19.27
N GLY A 165 -15.14 -14.20 18.70
CA GLY A 165 -14.57 -15.52 18.45
C GLY A 165 -13.94 -16.13 19.71
N LYS A 166 -13.42 -17.35 19.60
CA LYS A 166 -12.73 -18.01 20.72
C LYS A 166 -11.33 -17.43 20.88
N LEU A 167 -11.13 -16.60 21.91
CA LEU A 167 -9.83 -16.00 22.23
C LEU A 167 -8.76 -17.01 22.66
N SER A 168 -9.14 -18.25 22.97
CA SER A 168 -8.21 -19.35 23.20
C SER A 168 -7.47 -19.82 21.95
N ASN A 169 -7.92 -19.40 20.75
CA ASN A 169 -7.26 -19.78 19.50
C ASN A 169 -5.86 -19.15 19.40
N PRO A 170 -4.84 -19.91 18.94
CA PRO A 170 -3.50 -19.41 18.65
C PRO A 170 -3.44 -18.06 17.94
N SER A 171 -4.15 -17.94 16.82
CA SER A 171 -4.19 -16.70 16.05
C SER A 171 -4.76 -15.51 16.82
N ALA A 172 -5.73 -15.74 17.71
CA ALA A 172 -6.40 -14.67 18.45
C ALA A 172 -5.51 -14.10 19.55
N TYR A 173 -4.96 -14.95 20.43
CA TYR A 173 -4.10 -14.45 21.51
C TYR A 173 -2.77 -13.91 21.00
N MET A 174 -2.19 -14.49 19.94
CA MET A 174 -0.96 -13.94 19.31
C MET A 174 -1.24 -12.57 18.68
N THR A 175 -2.42 -12.38 18.08
CA THR A 175 -2.80 -11.07 17.54
C THR A 175 -2.97 -10.03 18.65
N VAL A 176 -3.66 -10.37 19.74
CA VAL A 176 -3.83 -9.46 20.88
C VAL A 176 -2.48 -9.09 21.49
N LEU A 177 -1.61 -10.08 21.71
CA LEU A 177 -0.26 -9.84 22.24
C LEU A 177 0.57 -8.95 21.31
N GLY A 178 0.54 -9.24 20.00
CA GLY A 178 1.20 -8.42 18.98
C GLY A 178 0.67 -7.00 18.94
N LEU A 179 -0.65 -6.79 18.99
CA LEU A 179 -1.27 -5.46 19.01
C LEU A 179 -0.89 -4.66 20.26
N VAL A 180 -0.91 -5.28 21.44
CA VAL A 180 -0.48 -4.63 22.68
C VAL A 180 0.99 -4.25 22.59
N PHE A 181 1.84 -5.14 22.09
CA PHE A 181 3.27 -4.88 21.91
C PHE A 181 3.53 -3.73 20.93
N ILE A 182 2.86 -3.73 19.77
CA ILE A 182 2.92 -2.62 18.80
C ILE A 182 2.47 -1.32 19.46
N GLY A 183 1.37 -1.31 20.20
CA GLY A 183 0.86 -0.14 20.92
C GLY A 183 1.86 0.41 21.94
N VAL A 184 2.56 -0.47 22.69
CA VAL A 184 3.60 -0.07 23.64
C VAL A 184 4.81 0.55 22.92
N LEU A 185 5.24 -0.03 21.79
CA LEU A 185 6.35 0.52 21.00
C LEU A 185 5.99 1.87 20.37
N LEU A 186 4.77 2.01 19.85
CA LEU A 186 4.24 3.28 19.34
C LEU A 186 4.18 4.34 20.45
N GLY A 187 3.67 3.99 21.63
CA GLY A 187 3.64 4.89 22.79
C GLY A 187 5.02 5.31 23.29
N ARG A 188 6.07 4.52 22.97
CA ARG A 188 7.48 4.83 23.26
C ARG A 188 8.21 5.53 22.10
N GLY A 189 7.52 5.82 20.99
CA GLY A 189 8.12 6.47 19.83
C GLY A 189 9.15 5.60 19.08
N ILE A 190 9.08 4.27 19.22
CA ILE A 190 10.01 3.35 18.54
C ILE A 190 9.58 3.16 17.08
N LYS A 191 10.50 3.46 16.16
CA LYS A 191 10.28 3.31 14.70
C LYS A 191 10.11 1.84 14.31
N GLY A 192 9.28 1.58 13.31
CA GLY A 192 9.02 0.22 12.82
C GLY A 192 8.27 -0.66 13.83
N ALA A 193 7.47 -0.08 14.73
CA ALA A 193 6.71 -0.80 15.75
C ALA A 193 5.92 -2.00 15.19
N VAL A 194 5.27 -1.82 14.02
CA VAL A 194 4.55 -2.89 13.32
C VAL A 194 5.49 -4.03 12.93
N LEU A 195 6.66 -3.74 12.38
CA LEU A 195 7.65 -4.75 12.00
C LEU A 195 8.18 -5.52 13.21
N TRP A 196 8.44 -4.84 14.32
CA TRP A 196 8.81 -5.49 15.58
C TRP A 196 7.69 -6.40 16.12
N GLY A 197 6.43 -5.99 15.97
CA GLY A 197 5.27 -6.83 16.29
C GLY A 197 5.19 -8.09 15.42
N ILE A 198 5.43 -7.95 14.11
CA ILE A 198 5.51 -9.09 13.18
C ILE A 198 6.66 -10.04 13.58
N ALA A 199 7.84 -9.49 13.90
CA ALA A 199 8.99 -10.27 14.33
C ALA A 199 8.72 -11.02 15.64
N LEU A 200 8.09 -10.36 16.62
CA LEU A 200 7.67 -11.00 17.87
C LEU A 200 6.73 -12.18 17.61
N ASN A 201 5.68 -11.97 16.81
CA ASN A 201 4.73 -13.03 16.47
C ASN A 201 5.39 -14.16 15.67
N TRP A 202 6.35 -13.85 14.82
CA TRP A 202 7.13 -14.85 14.10
C TRP A 202 7.99 -15.70 15.04
N ILE A 203 8.70 -15.08 15.99
CA ILE A 203 9.50 -15.79 17.01
C ILE A 203 8.61 -16.69 17.86
N LEU A 204 7.48 -16.17 18.35
CA LEU A 204 6.51 -16.97 19.10
C LEU A 204 5.96 -18.12 18.25
N GLY A 205 5.69 -17.87 16.96
CA GLY A 205 5.28 -18.90 16.02
C GLY A 205 6.31 -20.01 15.83
N LEU A 206 7.61 -19.68 15.81
CA LEU A 206 8.69 -20.68 15.78
C LEU A 206 8.74 -21.50 17.08
N LEU A 207 8.69 -20.83 18.24
CA LEU A 207 8.77 -21.47 19.55
C LEU A 207 7.58 -22.40 19.83
N LEU A 208 6.38 -22.01 19.39
CA LEU A 208 5.15 -22.79 19.55
C LEU A 208 4.95 -23.85 18.45
N GLY A 209 5.87 -23.92 17.47
CA GLY A 209 5.83 -24.91 16.39
C GLY A 209 4.84 -24.59 15.25
N PHE A 210 4.28 -23.38 15.20
CA PHE A 210 3.41 -22.92 14.11
C PHE A 210 4.18 -22.52 12.85
N SER A 211 5.48 -22.22 12.96
CA SER A 211 6.35 -21.85 11.85
C SER A 211 7.58 -22.74 11.81
N LYS A 212 8.09 -23.02 10.61
CA LYS A 212 9.35 -23.75 10.39
C LYS A 212 10.37 -22.80 9.81
N PHE A 213 11.58 -22.81 10.38
CA PHE A 213 12.69 -22.05 9.83
C PHE A 213 13.19 -22.72 8.54
N GLN A 214 13.15 -22.01 7.42
CA GLN A 214 13.49 -22.54 6.09
C GLN A 214 14.85 -22.02 5.56
N GLY A 215 15.68 -21.41 6.41
CA GLY A 215 17.00 -20.90 6.05
C GLY A 215 17.09 -19.37 6.06
N ILE A 216 18.29 -18.85 5.75
CA ILE A 216 18.61 -17.41 5.78
C ILE A 216 18.54 -16.80 4.37
N PHE A 217 18.89 -17.58 3.34
CA PHE A 217 18.86 -17.17 1.95
C PHE A 217 18.01 -18.13 1.14
N SER A 218 17.16 -17.58 0.27
CA SER A 218 16.39 -18.35 -0.72
C SER A 218 16.43 -17.62 -2.06
N MET A 219 16.30 -18.37 -3.15
CA MET A 219 16.04 -17.75 -4.44
C MET A 219 14.66 -17.10 -4.43
N PRO A 220 14.47 -15.96 -5.12
CA PRO A 220 13.15 -15.36 -5.28
C PRO A 220 12.16 -16.40 -5.83
N PRO A 221 10.96 -16.52 -5.25
CA PRO A 221 9.90 -17.36 -5.81
C PRO A 221 9.63 -17.04 -7.28
N ASP A 222 9.14 -18.02 -8.03
CA ASP A 222 8.80 -17.83 -9.44
C ASP A 222 7.60 -16.90 -9.59
N ILE A 223 7.75 -15.86 -10.42
CA ILE A 223 6.70 -14.88 -10.72
C ILE A 223 5.82 -15.29 -11.91
N SER A 224 6.24 -16.31 -12.68
CA SER A 224 5.53 -16.78 -13.87
C SER A 224 4.03 -17.05 -13.69
N PRO A 225 3.52 -17.53 -12.52
CA PRO A 225 2.10 -17.84 -12.36
C PRO A 225 1.16 -16.64 -12.42
N ILE A 226 1.66 -15.43 -12.20
CA ILE A 226 0.85 -14.20 -12.14
C ILE A 226 1.30 -13.14 -13.15
N PHE A 227 2.53 -13.23 -13.65
CA PHE A 227 3.12 -12.25 -14.55
C PHE A 227 2.33 -12.15 -15.86
N LEU A 228 1.85 -10.95 -16.18
CA LEU A 228 1.06 -10.65 -17.38
C LEU A 228 -0.21 -11.50 -17.57
N GLN A 229 -0.75 -12.08 -16.48
CA GLN A 229 -1.98 -12.87 -16.51
C GLN A 229 -3.26 -12.02 -16.45
N LEU A 230 -3.16 -10.71 -16.67
CA LEU A 230 -4.29 -9.78 -16.57
C LEU A 230 -5.25 -9.92 -17.78
N ASP A 231 -6.55 -10.03 -17.51
CA ASP A 231 -7.59 -10.18 -18.55
C ASP A 231 -8.29 -8.84 -18.82
N ILE A 232 -7.71 -8.06 -19.74
CA ILE A 232 -8.29 -6.78 -20.20
C ILE A 232 -9.63 -7.01 -20.91
N LYS A 233 -9.76 -8.10 -21.68
CA LYS A 233 -10.98 -8.35 -22.47
C LYS A 233 -12.15 -8.69 -21.56
N GLY A 234 -11.90 -9.47 -20.51
CA GLY A 234 -12.87 -9.72 -19.44
C GLY A 234 -13.28 -8.44 -18.73
N ALA A 235 -12.32 -7.56 -18.44
CA ALA A 235 -12.57 -6.30 -17.72
C ALA A 235 -13.30 -5.25 -18.57
N LEU A 236 -13.34 -5.37 -19.90
CA LEU A 236 -14.07 -4.45 -20.78
C LEU A 236 -15.53 -4.86 -21.04
N LYS A 237 -16.00 -6.01 -20.52
CA LYS A 237 -17.39 -6.44 -20.69
C LYS A 237 -18.36 -5.58 -19.87
N ILE A 238 -19.59 -5.48 -20.35
CA ILE A 238 -20.69 -4.74 -19.69
C ILE A 238 -20.88 -5.31 -18.27
N GLY A 239 -20.79 -4.44 -17.25
CA GLY A 239 -20.82 -4.80 -15.83
C GLY A 239 -19.51 -4.54 -15.08
N PHE A 240 -18.36 -4.46 -15.76
CA PHE A 240 -17.08 -4.12 -15.13
C PHE A 240 -16.80 -2.61 -15.04
N VAL A 241 -17.59 -1.77 -15.73
CA VAL A 241 -17.44 -0.31 -15.68
C VAL A 241 -17.58 0.19 -14.24
N ASP A 242 -18.51 -0.38 -13.46
CA ASP A 242 -18.71 -0.01 -12.05
C ASP A 242 -17.49 -0.36 -11.20
N ILE A 243 -16.84 -1.50 -11.47
CA ILE A 243 -15.63 -1.95 -10.77
C ILE A 243 -14.43 -1.08 -11.13
N ILE A 244 -14.23 -0.81 -12.42
CA ILE A 244 -13.17 0.08 -12.90
C ILE A 244 -13.37 1.49 -12.32
N PHE A 245 -14.60 1.98 -12.32
CA PHE A 245 -14.95 3.26 -11.72
C PHE A 245 -14.71 3.28 -10.22
N ALA A 246 -15.06 2.21 -9.50
CA ALA A 246 -14.80 2.10 -8.07
C ALA A 246 -13.29 2.06 -7.76
N PHE A 247 -12.49 1.29 -8.50
CA PHE A 247 -11.03 1.31 -8.37
C PHE A 247 -10.46 2.70 -8.63
N LEU A 248 -10.90 3.35 -9.70
CA LEU A 248 -10.49 4.71 -10.05
C LEU A 248 -10.86 5.69 -8.95
N PHE A 249 -12.06 5.57 -8.39
CA PHE A 249 -12.50 6.48 -7.33
C PHE A 249 -11.68 6.24 -6.05
N VAL A 250 -11.61 5.00 -5.56
CA VAL A 250 -10.89 4.66 -4.33
C VAL A 250 -9.42 5.07 -4.41
N ASP A 251 -8.73 4.77 -5.52
CA ASP A 251 -7.33 5.12 -5.73
C ASP A 251 -7.14 6.64 -5.83
N LEU A 252 -8.11 7.36 -6.37
CA LEU A 252 -8.05 8.82 -6.44
C LEU A 252 -8.04 9.41 -5.03
N PHE A 253 -8.89 8.93 -4.12
CA PHE A 253 -8.88 9.38 -2.73
C PHE A 253 -7.65 8.92 -1.97
N ASP A 254 -7.21 7.68 -2.19
CA ASP A 254 -6.06 7.12 -1.50
C ASP A 254 -4.79 7.91 -1.86
N THR A 255 -4.42 7.95 -3.15
CA THR A 255 -3.25 8.72 -3.59
C THR A 255 -3.36 10.18 -3.17
N THR A 256 -4.51 10.82 -3.34
CA THR A 256 -4.65 12.25 -3.00
C THR A 256 -4.44 12.47 -1.50
N GLY A 257 -5.11 11.68 -0.66
CA GLY A 257 -5.03 11.83 0.78
C GLY A 257 -3.62 11.56 1.30
N THR A 258 -2.97 10.51 0.83
CA THR A 258 -1.62 10.14 1.26
C THR A 258 -0.57 11.12 0.74
N LEU A 259 -0.62 11.45 -0.54
CA LEU A 259 0.34 12.35 -1.19
C LEU A 259 0.26 13.77 -0.62
N VAL A 260 -0.94 14.33 -0.46
CA VAL A 260 -1.13 15.65 0.16
C VAL A 260 -0.76 15.60 1.64
N GLY A 261 -1.13 14.54 2.37
CA GLY A 261 -0.82 14.39 3.79
C GLY A 261 0.68 14.34 4.07
N VAL A 262 1.42 13.49 3.34
CA VAL A 262 2.87 13.40 3.47
C VAL A 262 3.54 14.68 2.98
N ALA A 263 3.02 15.30 1.90
CA ALA A 263 3.56 16.57 1.42
C ALA A 263 3.38 17.70 2.43
N HIS A 264 2.24 17.75 3.11
CA HIS A 264 1.96 18.74 4.14
C HIS A 264 2.90 18.56 5.34
N GLN A 265 3.08 17.32 5.80
CA GLN A 265 4.03 16.98 6.87
C GLN A 265 5.48 17.35 6.51
N GLY A 266 5.85 17.25 5.23
CA GLY A 266 7.17 17.64 4.72
C GLY A 266 7.35 19.13 4.44
N GLY A 267 6.32 19.94 4.63
CA GLY A 267 6.36 21.36 4.29
C GLY A 267 6.50 21.63 2.79
N PHE A 268 6.01 20.73 1.94
CA PHE A 268 6.04 20.89 0.48
C PHE A 268 4.79 21.56 -0.09
N THR A 269 3.69 21.63 0.69
CA THR A 269 2.38 22.08 0.21
C THR A 269 2.18 23.59 0.26
N ASP A 270 1.42 24.11 -0.70
CA ASP A 270 0.81 25.43 -0.68
C ASP A 270 -0.50 25.46 0.14
N GLU A 271 -1.07 26.65 0.33
CA GLU A 271 -2.32 26.86 1.10
C GLU A 271 -3.55 26.13 0.51
N LYS A 272 -3.47 25.66 -0.75
CA LYS A 272 -4.55 24.92 -1.43
C LYS A 272 -4.31 23.41 -1.39
N GLY A 273 -3.22 22.93 -0.78
CA GLY A 273 -2.86 21.51 -0.74
C GLY A 273 -2.16 21.01 -2.00
N GLY A 274 -1.80 21.89 -2.94
CA GLY A 274 -0.93 21.57 -4.07
C GLY A 274 0.54 21.63 -3.68
N PHE A 275 1.43 21.05 -4.50
CA PHE A 275 2.88 21.22 -4.33
C PHE A 275 3.61 21.14 -5.67
N PRO A 276 4.86 21.67 -5.76
CA PRO A 276 5.63 21.63 -7.00
C PRO A 276 5.76 20.22 -7.56
N LYS A 277 5.59 20.02 -8.88
CA LYS A 277 5.68 18.70 -9.55
C LYS A 277 4.65 17.65 -9.09
N MET A 278 3.54 18.06 -8.48
CA MET A 278 2.44 17.15 -8.13
C MET A 278 1.95 16.34 -9.34
N ASP A 279 1.86 16.95 -10.53
CA ASP A 279 1.55 16.28 -11.79
C ASP A 279 2.48 15.09 -12.08
N ARG A 280 3.79 15.26 -11.86
CA ARG A 280 4.77 14.19 -12.07
C ARG A 280 4.64 13.09 -11.02
N ALA A 281 4.41 13.47 -9.76
CA ALA A 281 4.19 12.50 -8.68
C ALA A 281 2.94 11.63 -8.96
N LEU A 282 1.83 12.27 -9.36
CA LEU A 282 0.61 11.58 -9.79
C LEU A 282 0.83 10.72 -11.04
N THR A 283 1.75 11.11 -11.93
CA THR A 283 2.12 10.30 -13.09
C THR A 283 2.88 9.04 -12.66
N VAL A 284 3.84 9.15 -11.74
CA VAL A 284 4.59 7.99 -11.21
C VAL A 284 3.66 6.99 -10.54
N ASP A 285 2.72 7.49 -9.75
CA ASP A 285 1.67 6.70 -9.10
C ASP A 285 0.83 5.92 -10.13
N ALA A 286 0.33 6.58 -11.17
CA ALA A 286 -0.44 5.93 -12.23
C ALA A 286 0.39 4.92 -13.05
N VAL A 287 1.65 5.26 -13.39
CA VAL A 287 2.60 4.33 -14.02
C VAL A 287 2.82 3.12 -13.11
N GLY A 288 2.95 3.35 -11.80
CA GLY A 288 3.12 2.29 -10.82
C GLY A 288 1.95 1.34 -10.77
N THR A 289 0.72 1.84 -10.87
CA THR A 289 -0.48 1.00 -10.96
C THR A 289 -0.50 0.16 -12.23
N VAL A 290 -0.15 0.74 -13.37
CA VAL A 290 -0.04 -0.01 -14.64
C VAL A 290 1.03 -1.10 -14.53
N LEU A 291 2.23 -0.76 -14.05
CA LEU A 291 3.32 -1.72 -13.86
C LEU A 291 2.98 -2.80 -12.82
N GLY A 292 2.34 -2.41 -11.72
CA GLY A 292 1.91 -3.31 -10.66
C GLY A 292 0.94 -4.37 -11.18
N SER A 293 -0.10 -3.94 -11.91
CA SER A 293 -1.06 -4.86 -12.52
C SER A 293 -0.43 -5.79 -13.56
N MET A 294 0.56 -5.32 -14.32
CA MET A 294 1.33 -6.15 -15.25
C MET A 294 2.20 -7.19 -14.55
N LEU A 295 2.81 -6.82 -13.42
CA LEU A 295 3.61 -7.71 -12.58
C LEU A 295 2.75 -8.71 -11.77
N GLY A 296 1.43 -8.51 -11.73
CA GLY A 296 0.50 -9.36 -10.98
C GLY A 296 0.27 -8.91 -9.54
N THR A 297 0.42 -7.62 -9.24
CA THR A 297 0.02 -7.04 -7.97
C THR A 297 -1.09 -6.00 -8.16
N SER A 298 -1.77 -5.65 -7.07
CA SER A 298 -2.83 -4.63 -7.05
C SER A 298 -2.28 -3.21 -7.24
N THR A 299 -3.19 -2.24 -7.27
CA THR A 299 -2.92 -0.81 -7.48
C THR A 299 -1.79 -0.29 -6.59
N VAL A 300 -0.78 0.35 -7.19
CA VAL A 300 0.37 0.90 -6.46
C VAL A 300 0.13 2.38 -6.23
N THR A 301 0.23 2.81 -4.98
CA THR A 301 -0.06 4.18 -4.56
C THR A 301 1.00 4.70 -3.60
N THR A 302 0.93 6.00 -3.30
CA THR A 302 1.81 6.67 -2.33
C THR A 302 1.49 6.21 -0.91
N TYR A 303 2.52 5.84 -0.15
CA TYR A 303 2.38 5.32 1.21
C TYR A 303 2.48 6.42 2.26
N VAL A 304 1.56 6.39 3.24
CA VAL A 304 1.55 7.32 4.39
C VAL A 304 2.78 7.14 5.29
N GLU A 305 3.37 5.96 5.28
CA GLU A 305 4.58 5.59 6.01
C GLU A 305 5.79 6.44 5.59
N SER A 306 5.77 7.01 4.38
CA SER A 306 6.73 8.02 3.93
C SER A 306 6.80 9.22 4.88
N GLY A 307 5.70 9.54 5.56
CA GLY A 307 5.65 10.56 6.61
C GLY A 307 6.65 10.32 7.74
N ALA A 308 7.00 9.06 8.04
CA ALA A 308 8.01 8.74 9.05
C ALA A 308 9.44 9.11 8.60
N GLY A 309 9.76 8.90 7.32
CA GLY A 309 11.03 9.34 6.73
C GLY A 309 11.11 10.86 6.62
N VAL A 310 10.01 11.49 6.20
CA VAL A 310 9.90 12.95 6.12
C VAL A 310 10.05 13.59 7.50
N ALA A 311 9.43 13.02 8.54
CA ALA A 311 9.53 13.52 9.92
C ALA A 311 10.96 13.53 10.48
N VAL A 312 11.85 12.69 9.95
CA VAL A 312 13.25 12.62 10.40
C VAL A 312 14.20 13.42 9.49
N GLY A 313 13.65 14.22 8.58
CA GLY A 313 14.38 15.17 7.76
C GLY A 313 14.53 14.79 6.28
N GLY A 314 13.91 13.69 5.82
CA GLY A 314 13.91 13.31 4.42
C GLY A 314 13.17 14.32 3.55
N LYS A 315 13.85 14.88 2.54
CA LYS A 315 13.29 15.94 1.68
C LYS A 315 13.46 15.69 0.18
N THR A 316 14.21 14.66 -0.19
CA THR A 316 14.60 14.42 -1.57
C THR A 316 14.31 12.98 -1.97
N GLY A 317 14.44 12.70 -3.26
CA GLY A 317 14.36 11.34 -3.79
C GLY A 317 15.57 10.46 -3.48
N LEU A 318 16.53 10.94 -2.68
CA LEU A 318 17.62 10.11 -2.16
C LEU A 318 17.17 9.27 -0.95
N THR A 319 16.10 9.70 -0.27
CA THR A 319 15.37 8.94 0.76
C THR A 319 14.81 7.66 0.15
#